data_AF-A0AAD3XZX3-F1
#
_entry.id   AF-A0AAD3XZX3-F1
#
_cell.length_a   1.000
_cell.length_b   1.000
_cell.length_c   1.000
_cell.angle_alpha   90.00
_cell.angle_beta   90.00
_cell.angle_gamma   90.00
#
_symmetry.space_group_name_H-M   'P 1'
#
loop_
_entity.id
_entity.type
_entity.pdbx_description
1 polymer ?
#
loop_
_entity_poly.entity_id
_entity_poly.type
_entity_poly.pdbx_seq_one_letter_code
_entity_poly.pdbx_strand_id
1 'polypeptide(L)'
;MPTILYTGISPKNQQVQNLAVPKNLSDPYLRECVRPAVNSLMVPIATDKINASSFRDPTTAWLLPDKHWRVVIGNKRDQGHRGMALLYRSKDFIHWVKAKHPLHSAMGIGMWECPDFTRSMLIVS
;
A
#
# COMPACT_ATOMS: atom_id res chain seq x y z
N MET A 1 -4.44 -15.84 -8.35
CA MET A 1 -4.60 -14.91 -9.50
C MET A 1 -3.61 -13.78 -9.31
N PRO A 2 -2.80 -13.40 -10.32
CA PRO A 2 -1.95 -12.23 -10.22
C PRO A 2 -2.80 -10.97 -10.05
N THR A 3 -2.30 -10.02 -9.27
CA THR A 3 -3.07 -8.84 -8.88
C THR A 3 -2.10 -7.69 -8.60
N ILE A 4 -2.53 -6.48 -8.92
CA ILE A 4 -1.72 -5.26 -8.80
C ILE A 4 -2.36 -4.36 -7.75
N LEU A 5 -1.59 -3.98 -6.74
CA LEU A 5 -1.91 -2.87 -5.85
C LEU A 5 -1.23 -1.61 -6.39
N TYR A 6 -1.94 -0.49 -6.46
CA TYR A 6 -1.39 0.75 -6.99
C TYR A 6 -1.99 1.99 -6.33
N THR A 7 -1.26 3.09 -6.34
CA THR A 7 -1.76 4.38 -5.86
C THR A 7 -2.55 5.09 -6.96
N GLY A 8 -3.77 5.51 -6.63
CA GLY A 8 -4.56 6.43 -7.44
C GLY A 8 -4.75 7.78 -6.74
N ILE A 9 -5.27 8.75 -7.48
CA ILE A 9 -5.68 10.04 -6.95
C ILE A 9 -7.21 10.08 -6.93
N SER A 10 -7.80 10.30 -5.76
CA SER A 10 -9.24 10.47 -5.62
C SER A 10 -9.70 11.84 -6.14
N PRO A 11 -11.00 12.06 -6.39
CA PRO A 11 -11.53 13.38 -6.77
C PRO A 11 -11.22 14.51 -5.77
N LYS A 12 -10.83 14.16 -4.54
CA LYS A 12 -10.41 15.11 -3.49
C LYS A 12 -8.89 15.35 -3.48
N ASN A 13 -8.18 14.96 -4.54
CA ASN A 13 -6.70 14.98 -4.63
C ASN A 13 -6.00 14.22 -3.49
N GLN A 14 -6.60 13.12 -3.04
CA GLN A 14 -6.00 12.26 -2.01
C GLN A 14 -5.37 11.03 -2.66
N GLN A 15 -4.19 10.65 -2.20
CA GLN A 15 -3.57 9.40 -2.59
C GLN A 15 -4.32 8.25 -1.90
N VAL A 16 -4.75 7.25 -2.68
CA VAL A 16 -5.54 6.09 -2.22
C VAL A 16 -4.99 4.83 -2.88
N GLN A 17 -5.08 3.68 -2.21
CA GLN A 17 -4.62 2.41 -2.78
C GLN A 17 -5.77 1.62 -3.39
N ASN A 18 -5.55 1.14 -4.60
CA ASN A 18 -6.53 0.45 -5.42
C ASN A 18 -6.01 -0.92 -5.86
N LEU A 19 -6.94 -1.76 -6.29
CA LEU A 19 -6.69 -3.06 -6.90
C LEU A 19 -6.92 -3.02 -8.41
N ALA A 20 -6.08 -3.70 -9.15
CA ALA A 20 -6.33 -4.08 -10.54
C ALA A 20 -6.09 -5.59 -10.71
N VAL A 21 -6.99 -6.24 -11.43
CA VAL A 21 -6.90 -7.69 -11.73
C VAL A 21 -6.90 -7.89 -13.24
N PRO A 22 -6.19 -8.88 -13.79
CA PRO A 22 -6.24 -9.15 -15.21
C PRO A 22 -7.64 -9.53 -15.66
N LYS A 23 -8.07 -9.00 -16.80
CA LYS A 23 -9.36 -9.32 -17.40
C LYS A 23 -9.42 -10.74 -17.94
N ASN A 24 -8.29 -11.24 -18.44
CA ASN A 24 -8.15 -12.55 -19.05
C ASN A 24 -6.87 -13.23 -18.56
N LEU A 25 -7.01 -14.33 -17.80
CA LEU A 25 -5.87 -15.10 -17.29
C LEU A 25 -5.24 -16.03 -18.32
N SER A 26 -5.92 -16.28 -19.44
CA SER A 26 -5.38 -17.05 -20.55
C SER A 26 -4.51 -16.21 -21.49
N ASP A 27 -4.51 -14.87 -21.35
CA ASP A 27 -3.57 -14.00 -22.06
C ASP A 27 -2.21 -14.01 -21.34
N PRO A 28 -1.16 -14.64 -21.89
CA PRO A 28 0.12 -14.76 -21.20
C PRO A 28 0.79 -13.39 -20.94
N TYR A 29 0.37 -12.35 -21.66
CA TYR A 29 0.89 -11.00 -21.53
C TYR A 29 0.08 -10.09 -20.61
N LEU A 30 -1.08 -10.57 -20.10
CA LEU A 30 -1.97 -9.84 -19.18
C LEU A 30 -2.24 -8.39 -19.62
N ARG A 31 -2.50 -8.16 -20.92
CA ARG A 31 -2.53 -6.82 -21.53
C ARG A 31 -3.63 -5.91 -20.99
N GLU A 32 -4.76 -6.50 -20.59
CA GLU A 32 -5.90 -5.77 -20.07
C GLU A 32 -6.13 -6.07 -18.60
N CYS A 33 -6.27 -5.02 -17.80
CA CYS A 33 -6.65 -5.10 -16.39
C CYS A 33 -8.00 -4.40 -16.15
N VAL A 34 -8.80 -4.95 -15.24
CA VAL A 34 -10.04 -4.34 -14.76
C VAL A 34 -9.86 -3.84 -13.32
N ARG A 35 -10.56 -2.76 -13.01
CA ARG A 35 -10.62 -2.17 -11.67
C ARG A 35 -11.89 -2.66 -10.97
N PRO A 36 -11.80 -3.41 -9.86
CA PRO A 36 -12.97 -3.85 -9.12
C PRO A 36 -13.79 -2.67 -8.57
N ALA A 37 -15.11 -2.84 -8.48
CA ALA A 37 -16.02 -1.82 -7.96
C ALA A 37 -15.80 -1.48 -6.47
N VAL A 38 -15.14 -2.37 -5.72
CA VAL A 38 -14.80 -2.18 -4.30
C VAL A 38 -13.67 -1.17 -4.05
N ASN A 39 -12.99 -0.69 -5.10
CA ASN A 39 -11.98 0.35 -4.93
C ASN A 39 -12.57 1.64 -4.37
N SER A 40 -11.85 2.38 -3.52
CA SER A 40 -10.46 2.17 -3.06
C SER A 40 -10.37 1.29 -1.81
N LEU A 41 -9.36 0.40 -1.77
CA LEU A 41 -9.19 -0.57 -0.68
C LEU A 41 -8.58 0.02 0.60
N MET A 42 -7.67 0.98 0.44
CA MET A 42 -7.02 1.66 1.57
C MET A 42 -7.01 3.16 1.30
N VAL A 43 -7.57 3.93 2.23
CA VAL A 43 -7.68 5.38 2.14
C VAL A 43 -6.97 6.04 3.32
N PRO A 44 -6.45 7.26 3.15
CA PRO A 44 -5.85 8.02 4.26
C PRO A 44 -6.96 8.41 5.23
N ILE A 45 -6.93 7.85 6.44
CA ILE A 45 -7.96 8.12 7.47
C ILE A 45 -7.45 9.24 8.39
N ALA A 46 -8.30 10.26 8.60
CA ALA A 46 -7.97 11.41 9.44
C ALA A 46 -7.68 11.02 10.91
N THR A 47 -8.38 10.01 11.44
CA THR A 47 -8.17 9.47 12.80
C THR A 47 -6.76 8.93 12.99
N ASP A 48 -6.16 8.39 11.92
CA ASP A 48 -4.82 7.85 11.91
C ASP A 48 -3.73 8.90 11.66
N LYS A 49 -4.12 10.18 11.51
CA LYS A 49 -3.24 11.31 11.15
C LYS A 49 -2.37 11.00 9.92
N ILE A 50 -2.87 10.17 8.99
CA ILE A 50 -2.18 9.88 7.72
C ILE A 50 -2.33 11.10 6.83
N ASN A 51 -1.19 11.63 6.39
CA ASN A 51 -1.17 12.71 5.42
C ASN A 51 -1.65 12.20 4.05
N ALA A 52 -2.77 12.74 3.57
CA ALA A 52 -3.42 12.32 2.34
C ALA A 52 -2.62 12.60 1.05
N SER A 53 -1.62 13.48 1.09
CA SER A 53 -0.69 13.73 -0.03
C SER A 53 0.62 12.94 0.09
N SER A 54 0.74 12.10 1.12
CA SER A 54 1.95 11.34 1.45
C SER A 54 1.56 9.93 1.85
N PHE A 55 0.84 9.22 0.99
CA PHE A 55 0.34 7.86 1.22
C PHE A 55 0.32 7.10 -0.11
N ARG A 56 1.46 6.52 -0.50
CA ARG A 56 1.64 5.96 -1.85
C ARG A 56 2.60 4.78 -1.88
N ASP A 57 2.64 4.14 -3.04
CA ASP A 57 3.60 3.11 -3.43
C ASP A 57 3.47 1.85 -2.57
N PRO A 58 2.39 1.07 -2.76
CA PRO A 58 2.22 -0.20 -2.07
C PRO A 58 3.27 -1.20 -2.58
N THR A 59 3.90 -1.92 -1.66
CA THR A 59 4.87 -2.97 -1.99
C THR A 59 4.19 -4.20 -2.61
N THR A 60 4.99 -5.14 -3.09
CA THR A 60 4.52 -6.52 -3.25
C THR A 60 4.01 -7.04 -1.91
N ALA A 61 2.83 -7.67 -1.89
CA ALA A 61 2.26 -8.21 -0.67
C ALA A 61 2.84 -9.58 -0.31
N TRP A 62 2.93 -9.90 0.98
CA TRP A 62 3.44 -11.19 1.47
C TRP A 62 2.47 -11.83 2.47
N LEU A 63 2.35 -13.16 2.41
CA LEU A 63 1.52 -13.96 3.30
C LEU A 63 2.39 -14.59 4.39
N LEU A 64 2.02 -14.42 5.66
CA LEU A 64 2.69 -15.09 6.78
C LEU A 64 1.91 -16.34 7.25
N PRO A 65 2.52 -17.19 8.11
CA PRO A 65 1.86 -18.39 8.63
C PRO A 65 0.52 -18.15 9.35
N ASP A 66 0.32 -16.94 9.87
CA ASP A 66 -0.95 -16.49 10.48
C ASP A 66 -2.09 -16.29 9.48
N LYS A 67 -1.87 -16.61 8.20
CA LYS A 67 -2.84 -16.51 7.10
C LYS A 67 -3.32 -15.08 6.83
N HIS A 68 -2.51 -14.08 7.20
CA HIS A 68 -2.75 -12.69 6.84
C HIS A 68 -1.71 -12.20 5.84
N TRP A 69 -2.22 -11.66 4.74
CA TRP A 69 -1.45 -10.84 3.82
C TRP A 69 -0.98 -9.57 4.51
N ARG A 70 0.18 -9.08 4.11
CA ARG A 70 0.78 -7.84 4.56
C ARG A 70 1.25 -7.05 3.36
N VAL A 71 1.13 -5.73 3.47
CA VAL A 71 1.67 -4.78 2.50
C VAL A 71 2.21 -3.58 3.26
N VAL A 72 3.26 -2.97 2.72
CA VAL A 72 3.78 -1.68 3.21
C VAL A 72 3.40 -0.58 2.24
N ILE A 73 3.05 0.59 2.77
CA ILE A 73 2.77 1.80 2.00
C ILE A 73 3.67 2.92 2.53
N GLY A 74 4.31 3.64 1.62
CA GLY A 74 5.16 4.77 1.92
C GLY A 74 4.36 5.94 2.50
N ASN A 75 4.89 6.56 3.56
CA ASN A 75 4.26 7.68 4.23
C ASN A 75 5.29 8.61 4.88
N LYS A 76 4.85 9.81 5.22
CA LYS A 76 5.54 10.71 6.13
C LYS A 76 4.61 11.28 7.18
N ARG A 77 5.19 11.59 8.34
CA ARG A 77 4.55 12.24 9.47
C ARG A 77 5.37 13.43 9.95
N ASP A 78 4.83 14.16 10.92
CA ASP A 78 5.50 15.22 11.66
C ASP A 78 6.05 16.31 10.74
N GLN A 79 5.15 16.83 9.89
CA GLN A 79 5.45 17.85 8.86
C GLN A 79 6.55 17.43 7.87
N GLY A 80 6.80 16.13 7.73
CA GLY A 80 7.84 15.61 6.83
C GLY A 80 9.19 15.44 7.51
N HIS A 81 9.28 15.42 8.85
CA HIS A 81 10.51 15.07 9.55
C HIS A 81 10.65 13.57 9.80
N ARG A 82 9.59 12.78 9.63
CA ARG A 82 9.62 11.34 9.90
C ARG A 82 9.07 10.53 8.73
N GLY A 83 9.89 9.67 8.17
CA GLY A 83 9.49 8.69 7.16
C GLY A 83 8.92 7.42 7.80
N MET A 84 7.93 6.83 7.15
CA MET A 84 7.17 5.71 7.69
C MET A 84 6.86 4.67 6.62
N ALA A 85 7.09 3.40 6.95
CA ALA A 85 6.56 2.25 6.24
C ALA A 85 5.27 1.77 6.93
N LEU A 86 4.10 2.24 6.47
CA LEU A 86 2.82 1.87 7.07
C LEU A 86 2.49 0.42 6.74
N LEU A 87 2.29 -0.40 7.78
CA LEU A 87 1.92 -1.81 7.61
C LEU A 87 0.40 -1.97 7.58
N TYR A 88 -0.11 -2.65 6.56
CA TYR A 88 -1.51 -3.09 6.46
C TYR A 88 -1.59 -4.60 6.42
N ARG A 89 -2.71 -5.16 6.89
CA ARG A 89 -2.98 -6.60 6.85
C ARG A 89 -4.37 -6.92 6.32
N SER A 90 -4.51 -8.05 5.63
CA SER A 90 -5.78 -8.54 5.09
C SER A 90 -5.84 -10.07 5.12
N LYS A 91 -7.03 -10.64 5.28
CA LYS A 91 -7.26 -12.09 5.13
C LYS A 91 -7.63 -12.48 3.70
N ASP A 92 -8.32 -11.59 2.99
CA ASP A 92 -8.97 -11.85 1.70
C ASP A 92 -8.43 -10.99 0.55
N PHE A 93 -7.41 -10.17 0.81
CA PHE A 93 -6.80 -9.23 -0.13
C PHE A 93 -7.68 -8.05 -0.54
N ILE A 94 -8.90 -7.95 -0.01
CA ILE A 94 -9.88 -6.90 -0.31
C ILE A 94 -10.03 -5.97 0.89
N HIS A 95 -10.24 -6.53 2.08
CA HIS A 95 -10.43 -5.76 3.31
C HIS A 95 -9.10 -5.61 4.04
N TRP A 96 -8.56 -4.40 4.02
CA TRP A 96 -7.26 -4.08 4.62
C TRP A 96 -7.42 -3.28 5.90
N VAL A 97 -6.68 -3.70 6.94
CA VAL A 97 -6.66 -3.03 8.24
C VAL A 97 -5.23 -2.56 8.52
N LYS A 98 -5.07 -1.28 8.83
CA LYS A 98 -3.80 -0.70 9.24
C LYS A 98 -3.35 -1.30 10.57
N ALA A 99 -2.06 -1.63 10.69
CA ALA A 99 -1.47 -2.01 11.97
C ALA A 99 -1.30 -0.78 12.89
N LYS A 100 -1.29 -1.03 14.22
CA LYS A 100 -1.11 0.04 15.22
C LYS A 100 0.24 0.76 15.07
N HIS A 101 1.28 0.01 14.72
CA HIS A 101 2.63 0.53 14.52
C HIS A 101 3.06 0.34 13.05
N PRO A 102 3.82 1.28 12.47
CA PRO A 102 4.44 1.06 11.17
C PRO A 102 5.42 -0.13 11.25
N LEU A 103 5.74 -0.73 10.11
CA LEU A 103 6.78 -1.75 10.05
C LEU A 103 8.13 -1.16 10.46
N HIS A 104 8.44 0.04 9.96
CA HIS A 104 9.63 0.79 10.32
C HIS A 104 9.39 2.29 10.15
N SER A 105 10.22 3.12 10.79
CA SER A 105 10.19 4.57 10.64
C SER A 105 11.52 5.18 11.07
N ALA A 106 11.91 6.29 10.45
CA ALA A 106 13.15 6.99 10.72
C ALA A 106 12.97 8.51 10.73
N MET A 107 13.73 9.20 11.58
CA MET A 107 13.78 10.66 11.67
C MET A 107 14.71 11.24 10.61
N GLY A 108 14.42 12.44 10.14
CA GLY A 108 15.26 13.19 9.19
C GLY A 108 15.15 12.74 7.73
N ILE A 109 14.39 11.67 7.42
CA ILE A 109 14.28 11.14 6.06
C ILE A 109 13.14 11.81 5.26
N GLY A 110 12.08 12.24 5.93
CA GLY A 110 10.90 12.79 5.25
C GLY A 110 10.06 11.74 4.53
N MET A 111 9.73 11.94 3.25
CA MET A 111 8.87 10.98 2.53
C MET A 111 9.61 9.69 2.24
N TRP A 112 8.97 8.56 2.51
CA TRP A 112 9.41 7.27 2.00
C TRP A 112 8.62 6.95 0.74
N GLU A 113 9.31 7.00 -0.39
CA GLU A 113 8.75 6.66 -1.70
C GLU A 113 9.22 5.26 -2.11
N CYS A 114 8.38 4.56 -2.86
CA CYS A 114 8.66 3.23 -3.41
C CYS A 114 9.35 2.27 -2.42
N PRO A 115 8.77 2.04 -1.22
CA PRO A 115 9.30 1.03 -0.33
C PRO A 115 9.27 -0.34 -1.02
N ASP A 116 10.24 -1.18 -0.71
CA ASP A 116 10.23 -2.59 -1.06
C ASP A 116 10.61 -3.42 0.17
N PHE A 117 9.90 -4.53 0.38
CA PHE A 117 10.15 -5.41 1.51
C PHE A 117 10.33 -6.84 1.02
N THR A 118 11.53 -7.34 1.21
CA THR A 118 11.86 -8.74 1.02
C THR A 118 12.06 -9.40 2.38
N ARG A 119 12.09 -10.74 2.40
CA ARG A 119 12.24 -11.54 3.64
C ARG A 119 13.46 -11.13 4.50
N SER A 120 14.43 -10.44 3.91
CA SER A 120 15.70 -10.06 4.54
C SER A 120 15.84 -8.56 4.80
N MET A 121 15.06 -7.69 4.15
CA MET A 121 15.34 -6.25 4.15
C MET A 121 14.13 -5.40 3.74
N LEU A 122 13.97 -4.25 4.40
CA LEU A 122 13.17 -3.13 3.92
C LEU A 122 14.10 -2.15 3.20
N ILE A 123 13.84 -1.91 1.92
CA ILE A 123 14.57 -0.95 1.07
C ILE A 123 13.61 0.22 0.78
N VAL A 124 14.14 1.43 0.75
CA VAL A 124 13.41 2.65 0.42
C VAL A 124 14.29 3.43 -0.55
N SER A 125 13.73 3.85 -1.69
CA SER A 125 14.44 4.61 -2.72
C SER A 125 14.27 6.11 -2.53
#